data_AF-A0A7X6HVX8-F1
#
_entry.id   AF-A0A7X6HVX8-F1
#
_cell.length_a   1.000
_cell.length_b   1.000
_cell.length_c   1.000
_cell.angle_alpha   90.00
_cell.angle_beta   90.00
_cell.angle_gamma   90.00
#
_symmetry.space_group_name_H-M   'P 1'
#
loop_
_entity.id
_entity.type
_entity.pdbx_description
1 polymer ?
#
loop_
_entity_poly.entity_id
_entity_poly.type
_entity_poly.pdbx_seq_one_letter_code
_entity_poly.pdbx_strand_id
1 'polypeptide(L)'
;MRKYLSLFKNEWMKLSHRALLVVGILALLAVPPLVAISLRSSVMYTESSGSISQTPDQAALQKLAQSHLDQLAEQQSWYDPAAEDVYTQLEYQTNKLAQEALQNLMNNHLDLAARPYIQDLLDQQARLQAAAALLANSQAQGFTESDQLTLLNEMGGSQAAAEQTLARLGQVLADGRFEAYRDYLLETSDTVVSGADYQTALAEAWAMVPTEDQQAAWLYDSSAYVNLRGLTEQYAAAEVSMARGYDLLNGTEQPLRSQERQTFQDLLLELRYELKNPASSVTALAQAAGNSDNVAKQLSLIILCVGILIAAGSFVSQEMETGSIKSLIISPTRRYKIYLAKLGSLLLIALLLAAFSWLVRLLSLRIVFGSLSGLTQVIGHNGSLHVWNYWQYAALDAVLGYLTLAVIVFFALAISTVTRRTAVAVGLTLGGYFGLMVTESVLANYGWKEAFRFLPLMNLDFSTRLLSSASRLMTLKQFASTPQLNISVGFSALYVLILAGLLLWIGLDSFCRRDI
;
A
#
# COMPACT_ATOMS: atom_id res chain seq x y z
N MET A 1 4.68 2.35 -47.74
CA MET A 1 5.11 1.73 -46.47
C MET A 1 6.62 1.63 -46.30
N ARG A 2 7.41 1.09 -47.25
CA ARG A 2 8.87 0.88 -47.10
C ARG A 2 9.67 2.11 -46.59
N LYS A 3 9.39 3.31 -47.10
CA LYS A 3 10.06 4.56 -46.71
C LYS A 3 9.76 5.04 -45.28
N TYR A 4 8.60 4.68 -44.73
CA TYR A 4 8.23 4.99 -43.34
C TYR A 4 8.96 4.05 -42.38
N LEU A 5 8.95 2.75 -42.69
CA LEU A 5 9.68 1.73 -41.92
C LEU A 5 11.19 2.00 -41.87
N SER A 6 11.79 2.49 -42.96
CA SER A 6 13.21 2.85 -42.96
C SER A 6 13.52 4.06 -42.07
N LEU A 7 12.65 5.10 -42.08
CA LEU A 7 12.79 6.26 -41.21
C LEU A 7 12.65 5.87 -39.74
N PHE A 8 11.61 5.07 -39.44
CA PHE A 8 11.38 4.53 -38.10
C PHE A 8 12.59 3.73 -37.59
N LYS A 9 13.12 2.80 -38.41
CA LYS A 9 14.30 1.99 -38.06
C LYS A 9 15.53 2.87 -37.79
N ASN A 10 15.73 3.92 -38.58
CA ASN A 10 16.87 4.82 -38.40
C ASN A 10 16.77 5.61 -37.09
N GLU A 11 15.58 6.17 -36.79
CA GLU A 11 15.34 6.89 -35.54
C GLU A 11 15.43 5.96 -34.32
N TRP A 12 14.94 4.73 -34.44
CA TRP A 12 15.10 3.69 -33.43
C TRP A 12 16.57 3.45 -33.07
N MET A 13 17.42 3.19 -34.07
CA MET A 13 18.84 2.91 -33.82
C MET A 13 19.56 4.11 -33.19
N LYS A 14 19.24 5.34 -33.59
CA LYS A 14 19.83 6.55 -32.97
C LYS A 14 19.46 6.68 -31.50
N LEU A 15 18.20 6.40 -31.15
CA LEU A 15 17.74 6.48 -29.78
C LEU A 15 18.34 5.35 -28.94
N SER A 16 18.32 4.10 -29.40
CA SER A 16 18.75 2.93 -28.61
C SER A 16 20.21 2.97 -28.14
N HIS A 17 21.08 3.73 -28.80
CA HIS A 17 22.50 3.84 -28.45
C HIS A 17 22.83 5.00 -27.50
N ARG A 18 21.82 5.75 -27.03
CA ARG A 18 22.06 6.87 -26.11
C ARG A 18 22.45 6.36 -24.72
N ALA A 19 23.54 6.88 -24.18
CA ALA A 19 24.02 6.56 -22.82
C ALA A 19 22.93 6.72 -21.75
N LEU A 20 22.04 7.70 -21.88
CA LEU A 20 20.90 7.91 -20.98
C LEU A 20 19.92 6.73 -20.95
N LEU A 21 19.69 6.06 -22.08
CA LEU A 21 18.83 4.86 -22.10
C LEU A 21 19.52 3.68 -21.42
N VAL A 22 20.84 3.55 -21.57
CA VAL A 22 21.63 2.53 -20.86
C VAL A 22 21.57 2.77 -19.35
N VAL A 23 21.78 4.01 -18.89
CA VAL A 23 21.66 4.38 -17.47
C VAL A 23 20.24 4.13 -16.96
N GLY A 24 19.21 4.50 -17.73
CA GLY A 24 17.82 4.22 -17.38
C GLY A 24 17.52 2.72 -17.26
N ILE A 25 18.01 1.90 -18.19
CA ILE A 25 17.87 0.43 -18.14
C ILE A 25 18.58 -0.15 -16.92
N LEU A 26 19.80 0.31 -16.61
CA LEU A 26 20.53 -0.13 -15.42
C LEU A 26 19.80 0.25 -14.13
N ALA A 27 19.23 1.46 -14.06
CA ALA A 27 18.42 1.88 -12.92
C ALA A 27 17.14 1.03 -12.78
N LEU A 28 16.44 0.76 -13.90
CA LEU A 28 15.26 -0.12 -13.92
C LEU A 28 15.58 -1.56 -13.56
N LEU A 29 16.79 -2.02 -13.86
CA LEU A 29 17.26 -3.35 -13.47
C LEU A 29 17.57 -3.43 -11.96
N ALA A 30 18.11 -2.36 -11.37
CA ALA A 30 18.58 -2.35 -9.99
C ALA A 30 17.47 -2.03 -8.97
N VAL A 31 16.53 -1.14 -9.30
CA VAL A 31 15.53 -0.65 -8.32
C VAL A 31 14.62 -1.76 -7.78
N PRO A 32 13.95 -2.57 -8.61
CA PRO A 32 13.04 -3.59 -8.09
C PRO A 32 13.70 -4.64 -7.17
N PRO A 33 14.88 -5.22 -7.49
CA PRO A 33 15.52 -6.17 -6.59
C PRO A 33 16.01 -5.52 -5.31
N LEU A 34 16.52 -4.28 -5.34
CA LEU A 34 16.96 -3.58 -4.13
C LEU A 34 15.79 -3.32 -3.17
N VAL A 35 14.65 -2.86 -3.69
CA VAL A 35 13.42 -2.63 -2.90
C VAL A 35 12.87 -3.94 -2.35
N ALA A 36 12.89 -5.01 -3.15
CA ALA A 36 12.47 -6.34 -2.72
C ALA A 36 13.36 -6.86 -1.59
N ILE A 37 14.68 -6.78 -1.74
CA ILE A 37 15.64 -7.20 -0.71
C ILE A 37 15.48 -6.36 0.55
N SER A 38 15.33 -5.03 0.43
CA SER A 38 15.20 -4.17 1.60
C SER A 38 13.95 -4.50 2.41
N LEU A 39 12.79 -4.66 1.76
CA LEU A 39 11.54 -4.96 2.46
C LEU A 39 11.47 -6.42 2.93
N ARG A 40 12.05 -7.37 2.18
CA ARG A 40 12.21 -8.72 2.70
C ARG A 40 13.15 -8.73 3.89
N SER A 41 14.22 -7.93 3.88
CA SER A 41 15.13 -7.84 5.01
C SER A 41 14.47 -7.18 6.21
N SER A 42 13.68 -6.10 6.06
CA SER A 42 12.94 -5.52 7.18
C SER A 42 12.00 -6.53 7.77
N VAL A 43 11.33 -7.31 6.92
CA VAL A 43 10.53 -8.44 7.37
C VAL A 43 11.39 -9.51 8.01
N MET A 44 12.59 -9.86 7.54
CA MET A 44 13.50 -10.81 8.21
C MET A 44 14.11 -10.28 9.52
N TYR A 45 14.27 -8.95 9.66
CA TYR A 45 14.73 -8.28 10.87
C TYR A 45 13.62 -8.21 11.91
N THR A 46 12.36 -8.05 11.46
CA THR A 46 11.20 -8.26 12.32
C THR A 46 10.99 -9.75 12.57
N GLU A 47 11.16 -10.63 11.57
CA GLU A 47 11.02 -12.10 11.57
C GLU A 47 12.28 -12.85 12.07
N SER A 48 13.26 -12.19 12.69
CA SER A 48 13.96 -12.88 13.77
C SER A 48 12.97 -13.30 14.88
N SER A 49 11.73 -12.76 14.82
CA SER A 49 10.48 -13.23 15.45
C SER A 49 9.53 -14.10 14.59
N GLY A 50 10.02 -14.69 13.49
CA GLY A 50 9.42 -15.77 12.68
C GLY A 50 8.15 -15.48 11.84
N SER A 51 8.26 -15.69 10.53
CA SER A 51 7.10 -16.06 9.70
C SER A 51 7.21 -17.51 9.27
N ILE A 52 6.08 -18.21 9.34
CA ILE A 52 6.03 -19.63 9.04
C ILE A 52 4.91 -19.87 8.06
N SER A 53 5.27 -20.40 6.90
CA SER A 53 4.32 -20.84 5.86
C SER A 53 3.75 -22.22 6.16
N GLN A 54 4.11 -22.82 7.30
CA GLN A 54 3.77 -24.17 7.75
C GLN A 54 3.63 -24.18 9.28
N THR A 55 3.08 -25.26 9.85
CA THR A 55 3.13 -25.46 11.31
C THR A 55 4.59 -25.56 11.77
N PRO A 56 5.06 -24.71 12.70
CA PRO A 56 6.43 -24.74 13.20
C PRO A 56 6.83 -26.10 13.77
N ASP A 57 8.09 -26.48 13.54
CA ASP A 57 8.72 -27.54 14.33
C ASP A 57 9.11 -26.99 15.72
N GLN A 58 9.52 -27.89 16.62
CA GLN A 58 9.83 -27.50 18.01
C GLN A 58 10.97 -26.46 18.09
N ALA A 59 11.93 -26.51 17.17
CA ALA A 59 13.02 -25.54 17.09
C ALA A 59 12.54 -24.15 16.63
N ALA A 60 11.61 -24.09 15.69
CA ALA A 60 10.97 -22.86 15.25
C ALA A 60 10.06 -22.27 16.35
N LEU A 61 9.29 -23.09 17.05
CA LEU A 61 8.50 -22.65 18.23
C LEU A 61 9.39 -21.99 19.29
N GLN A 62 10.53 -22.61 19.59
CA GLN A 62 11.47 -22.07 20.58
C GLN A 62 12.08 -20.74 20.15
N LYS A 63 12.42 -20.59 18.86
CA LYS A 63 12.89 -19.32 18.31
C LYS A 63 11.81 -18.23 18.35
N LEU A 64 10.58 -18.56 17.99
CA LEU A 64 9.44 -17.65 18.05
C LEU A 64 9.24 -17.11 19.48
N ALA A 65 9.05 -18.02 20.43
CA ALA A 65 8.79 -17.64 21.82
C ALA A 65 9.98 -16.88 22.44
N GLN A 66 11.22 -17.26 22.10
CA GLN A 66 12.40 -16.51 22.52
C GLN A 66 12.41 -15.10 21.93
N SER A 67 12.05 -14.94 20.65
CA SER A 67 12.03 -13.61 20.05
C SER A 67 10.94 -12.71 20.63
N HIS A 68 9.81 -13.28 21.03
CA HIS A 68 8.77 -12.55 21.77
C HIS A 68 9.29 -12.06 23.13
N LEU A 69 10.08 -12.89 23.82
CA LEU A 69 10.74 -12.51 25.07
C LEU A 69 11.77 -11.40 24.85
N ASP A 70 12.60 -11.52 23.81
CA ASP A 70 13.62 -10.52 23.46
C ASP A 70 12.97 -9.16 23.11
N GLN A 71 11.82 -9.16 22.40
CA GLN A 71 11.04 -7.95 22.11
C GLN A 71 10.54 -7.27 23.38
N LEU A 72 9.97 -8.03 24.33
CA LEU A 72 9.53 -7.47 25.60
C LEU A 72 10.71 -6.95 26.44
N ALA A 73 11.88 -7.60 26.37
CA ALA A 73 13.10 -7.14 27.04
C ALA A 73 13.62 -5.83 26.45
N GLU A 74 13.59 -5.70 25.12
CA GLU A 74 13.91 -4.45 24.43
C GLU A 74 12.93 -3.35 24.81
N GLN A 75 11.62 -3.59 24.77
CA GLN A 75 10.60 -2.62 25.18
C GLN A 75 10.78 -2.19 26.64
N GLN A 76 11.01 -3.13 27.56
CA GLN A 76 11.28 -2.81 28.96
C GLN A 76 12.50 -1.90 29.12
N SER A 77 13.55 -2.09 28.30
CA SER A 77 14.78 -1.29 28.36
C SER A 77 14.59 0.17 27.97
N TRP A 78 13.48 0.51 27.30
CA TRP A 78 13.14 1.89 26.95
C TRP A 78 12.66 2.71 28.16
N TYR A 79 12.26 2.06 29.24
CA TYR A 79 11.68 2.69 30.42
C TYR A 79 12.64 2.63 31.61
N ASP A 80 12.87 3.78 32.24
CA ASP A 80 13.72 3.87 33.43
C ASP A 80 12.96 3.31 34.66
N PRO A 81 13.45 2.24 35.33
CA PRO A 81 12.81 1.70 36.52
C PRO A 81 12.76 2.68 37.70
N ALA A 82 13.58 3.74 37.69
CA ALA A 82 13.63 4.76 38.72
C ALA A 82 12.82 6.03 38.37
N ALA A 83 12.10 6.04 37.25
CA ALA A 83 11.26 7.17 36.87
C ALA A 83 10.19 7.45 37.93
N GLU A 84 9.93 8.72 38.24
CA GLU A 84 8.91 9.12 39.21
C GLU A 84 7.50 9.18 38.60
N ASP A 85 7.37 9.15 37.27
CA ASP A 85 6.09 9.22 36.58
C ASP A 85 5.39 7.85 36.48
N VAL A 86 4.07 7.86 36.66
CA VAL A 86 3.26 6.64 36.74
C VAL A 86 3.17 5.90 35.42
N TYR A 87 3.24 6.60 34.30
CA TYR A 87 3.21 5.97 32.97
C TYR A 87 4.46 5.09 32.76
N THR A 88 5.65 5.65 32.97
CA THR A 88 6.92 4.94 32.83
C THR A 88 7.01 3.76 33.80
N GLN A 89 6.57 3.94 35.05
CA GLN A 89 6.54 2.84 36.01
C GLN A 89 5.54 1.74 35.63
N LEU A 90 4.35 2.10 35.15
CA LEU A 90 3.35 1.15 34.68
C LEU A 90 3.86 0.34 33.49
N GLU A 91 4.44 1.00 32.48
CA GLU A 91 5.00 0.34 31.30
C GLU A 91 6.18 -0.57 31.67
N TYR A 92 7.08 -0.12 32.54
CA TYR A 92 8.19 -0.95 33.02
C TYR A 92 7.70 -2.22 33.74
N GLN A 93 6.74 -2.08 34.67
CA GLN A 93 6.20 -3.22 35.43
C GLN A 93 5.38 -4.16 34.53
N THR A 94 4.62 -3.61 33.58
CA THR A 94 3.84 -4.39 32.61
C THR A 94 4.77 -5.27 31.78
N ASN A 95 5.79 -4.69 31.14
CA ASN A 95 6.76 -5.45 30.34
C ASN A 95 7.49 -6.51 31.17
N LYS A 96 7.85 -6.18 32.42
CA LYS A 96 8.51 -7.13 33.33
C LYS A 96 7.61 -8.34 33.65
N LEU A 97 6.36 -8.10 34.07
CA LEU A 97 5.42 -9.16 34.41
C LEU A 97 5.05 -10.00 33.18
N ALA A 98 4.89 -9.36 32.02
CA ALA A 98 4.65 -10.05 30.75
C ALA A 98 5.82 -10.99 30.38
N GLN A 99 7.07 -10.57 30.57
CA GLN A 99 8.25 -11.43 30.37
C GLN A 99 8.26 -12.63 31.30
N GLU A 100 8.03 -12.42 32.60
CA GLU A 100 8.00 -13.49 33.60
C GLU A 100 6.90 -14.52 33.26
N ALA A 101 5.72 -14.03 32.87
CA ALA A 101 4.61 -14.87 32.47
C ALA A 101 4.91 -15.65 31.18
N LEU A 102 5.48 -14.99 30.17
CA LEU A 102 5.88 -15.64 28.91
C LEU A 102 6.96 -16.68 29.13
N GLN A 103 7.96 -16.41 29.97
CA GLN A 103 9.03 -17.35 30.28
C GLN A 103 8.51 -18.60 31.01
N ASN A 104 7.54 -18.43 31.91
CA ASN A 104 6.84 -19.53 32.53
C ASN A 104 6.06 -20.37 31.49
N LEU A 105 5.37 -19.70 30.57
CA LEU A 105 4.63 -20.33 29.48
C LEU A 105 5.55 -21.09 28.52
N MET A 106 6.73 -20.55 28.18
CA MET A 106 7.75 -21.23 27.37
C MET A 106 8.21 -22.55 27.98
N ASN A 107 8.35 -22.60 29.31
CA ASN A 107 8.81 -23.80 30.02
C ASN A 107 7.75 -24.90 30.11
N ASN A 108 6.47 -24.52 30.15
CA ASN A 108 5.36 -25.43 30.43
C ASN A 108 4.48 -25.74 29.19
N HIS A 109 4.31 -24.77 28.29
CA HIS A 109 3.44 -24.83 27.11
C HIS A 109 4.06 -24.06 25.93
N LEU A 110 5.20 -24.54 25.42
CA LEU A 110 5.98 -23.87 24.37
C LEU A 110 5.17 -23.49 23.13
N ASP A 111 4.22 -24.33 22.72
CA ASP A 111 3.36 -24.04 21.56
C ASP A 111 2.49 -22.80 21.77
N LEU A 112 1.87 -22.66 22.94
CA LEU A 112 1.09 -21.48 23.30
C LEU A 112 1.99 -20.24 23.42
N ALA A 113 3.20 -20.38 23.97
CA ALA A 113 4.13 -19.27 24.12
C ALA A 113 4.61 -18.69 22.78
N ALA A 114 4.54 -19.48 21.71
CA ALA A 114 4.88 -19.05 20.35
C ALA A 114 3.72 -18.39 19.60
N ARG A 115 2.50 -18.35 20.17
CA ARG A 115 1.32 -17.76 19.52
C ARG A 115 1.21 -16.27 19.83
N PRO A 116 1.12 -15.38 18.83
CA PRO A 116 1.11 -13.93 19.06
C PRO A 116 -0.08 -13.43 19.86
N TYR A 117 -1.28 -14.02 19.73
CA TYR A 117 -2.44 -13.60 20.52
C TYR A 117 -2.28 -13.88 22.02
N ILE A 118 -1.43 -14.83 22.40
CA ILE A 118 -1.11 -15.08 23.82
C ILE A 118 -0.32 -13.90 24.38
N GLN A 119 0.50 -13.22 23.58
CA GLN A 119 1.19 -12.01 24.04
C GLN A 119 0.20 -10.90 24.43
N ASP A 120 -0.85 -10.68 23.63
CA ASP A 120 -1.89 -9.68 23.96
C ASP A 120 -2.62 -10.02 25.27
N LEU A 121 -2.92 -11.30 25.51
CA LEU A 121 -3.50 -11.76 26.77
C LEU A 121 -2.55 -11.56 27.96
N LEU A 122 -1.27 -11.91 27.78
CA LEU A 122 -0.24 -11.74 28.82
C LEU A 122 0.02 -10.27 29.12
N ASP A 123 0.02 -9.40 28.11
CA ASP A 123 0.19 -7.96 28.26
C ASP A 123 -0.99 -7.34 29.01
N GLN A 124 -2.24 -7.66 28.62
CA GLN A 124 -3.42 -7.22 29.37
C GLN A 124 -3.43 -7.71 30.81
N GLN A 125 -3.04 -8.97 31.03
CA GLN A 125 -2.92 -9.54 32.39
C GLN A 125 -1.84 -8.81 33.19
N ALA A 126 -0.66 -8.62 32.61
CA ALA A 126 0.47 -7.94 33.23
C ALA A 126 0.15 -6.48 33.54
N ARG A 127 -0.54 -5.77 32.65
CA ARG A 127 -0.94 -4.37 32.81
C ARG A 127 -1.94 -4.21 33.95
N LEU A 128 -2.94 -5.08 34.05
CA LEU A 128 -3.89 -5.09 35.18
C LEU A 128 -3.20 -5.39 36.51
N GLN A 129 -2.26 -6.34 36.52
CA GLN A 129 -1.48 -6.68 37.72
C GLN A 129 -0.53 -5.55 38.13
N ALA A 130 0.15 -4.93 37.17
CA ALA A 130 1.03 -3.79 37.38
C ALA A 130 0.23 -2.59 37.92
N ALA A 131 -0.91 -2.27 37.32
CA ALA A 131 -1.78 -1.19 37.77
C ALA A 131 -2.27 -1.42 39.20
N ALA A 132 -2.70 -2.64 39.53
CA ALA A 132 -3.12 -3.00 40.88
C ALA A 132 -1.98 -2.90 41.92
N ALA A 133 -0.77 -3.36 41.56
CA ALA A 133 0.39 -3.31 42.45
C ALA A 133 0.89 -1.88 42.69
N LEU A 134 0.92 -1.05 41.65
CA LEU A 134 1.28 0.37 41.75
C LEU A 134 0.24 1.16 42.54
N LEU A 135 -1.06 0.90 42.34
CA LEU A 135 -2.11 1.54 43.10
C LEU A 135 -2.03 1.19 44.59
N ALA A 136 -1.76 -0.08 44.92
CA ALA A 136 -1.56 -0.54 46.30
C ALA A 136 -0.36 0.14 47.01
N ASN A 137 0.69 0.47 46.26
CA ASN A 137 1.90 1.13 46.77
C ASN A 137 1.94 2.65 46.51
N SER A 138 0.84 3.23 46.03
CA SER A 138 0.77 4.63 45.55
C SER A 138 1.25 5.65 46.58
N GLN A 139 0.93 5.44 47.87
CA GLN A 139 1.38 6.32 48.95
C GLN A 139 2.89 6.26 49.21
N ALA A 140 3.51 5.09 49.05
CA ALA A 140 4.95 4.91 49.23
C ALA A 140 5.76 5.47 48.05
N GLN A 141 5.15 5.52 46.86
CA GLN A 141 5.76 6.05 45.64
C GLN A 141 5.47 7.54 45.39
N GLY A 142 4.68 8.19 46.25
CA GLY A 142 4.42 9.63 46.16
C GLY A 142 3.47 10.03 45.03
N PHE A 143 2.66 9.10 44.52
CA PHE A 143 1.75 9.34 43.40
C PHE A 143 0.60 10.29 43.76
N THR A 144 0.26 11.17 42.83
CA THR A 144 -0.84 12.14 42.98
C THR A 144 -2.21 11.47 42.85
N GLU A 145 -3.29 12.17 43.22
CA GLU A 145 -4.66 11.68 43.00
C GLU A 145 -4.96 11.46 41.50
N SER A 146 -4.37 12.26 40.61
CA SER A 146 -4.51 12.08 39.15
C SER A 146 -3.85 10.78 38.68
N ASP A 147 -2.73 10.42 39.27
CA ASP A 147 -2.01 9.20 38.97
C ASP A 147 -2.76 7.95 39.45
N GLN A 148 -3.32 8.03 40.67
CA GLN A 148 -4.17 6.99 41.22
C GLN A 148 -5.44 6.78 40.36
N LEU A 149 -6.02 7.87 39.84
CA LEU A 149 -7.16 7.79 38.91
C LEU A 149 -6.77 7.13 37.59
N THR A 150 -5.59 7.43 37.04
CA THR A 150 -5.06 6.77 35.84
C THR A 150 -4.94 5.26 36.06
N LEU A 151 -4.32 4.83 37.16
CA LEU A 151 -4.19 3.41 37.51
C LEU A 151 -5.54 2.74 37.74
N LEU A 152 -6.50 3.44 38.37
CA LEU A 152 -7.85 2.93 38.58
C LEU A 152 -8.61 2.75 37.26
N ASN A 153 -8.43 3.64 36.29
CA ASN A 153 -9.04 3.53 34.96
C ASN A 153 -8.49 2.32 34.19
N GLU A 154 -7.18 2.08 34.25
CA GLU A 154 -6.54 0.87 33.68
C GLU A 154 -7.14 -0.41 34.27
N MET A 155 -7.55 -0.37 35.55
CA MET A 155 -8.21 -1.47 36.25
C MET A 155 -9.71 -1.63 35.96
N GLY A 156 -10.29 -0.85 35.06
CA GLY A 156 -11.74 -0.86 34.81
C GLY A 156 -12.56 -0.19 35.92
N GLY A 157 -11.95 0.75 36.66
CA GLY A 157 -12.62 1.59 37.66
C GLY A 157 -12.68 1.01 39.08
N SER A 158 -12.33 -0.26 39.30
CA SER A 158 -12.28 -0.85 40.64
C SER A 158 -11.38 -2.10 40.72
N GLN A 159 -10.90 -2.42 41.93
CA GLN A 159 -10.19 -3.68 42.19
C GLN A 159 -11.04 -4.92 41.85
N ALA A 160 -12.33 -4.91 42.16
CA ALA A 160 -13.23 -6.02 41.84
C ALA A 160 -13.39 -6.22 40.33
N ALA A 161 -13.45 -5.14 39.56
CA ALA A 161 -13.50 -5.21 38.09
C ALA A 161 -12.20 -5.80 37.52
N ALA A 162 -11.03 -5.34 38.01
CA ALA A 162 -9.74 -5.91 37.62
C ALA A 162 -9.64 -7.40 37.96
N GLU A 163 -10.06 -7.83 39.15
CA GLU A 163 -10.07 -9.25 39.55
C GLU A 163 -10.98 -10.09 38.65
N GLN A 164 -12.16 -9.58 38.29
CA GLN A 164 -13.07 -10.27 37.37
C GLN A 164 -12.45 -10.43 35.97
N THR A 165 -11.83 -9.37 35.44
CA THR A 165 -11.14 -9.42 34.15
C THR A 165 -9.94 -10.35 34.19
N LEU A 166 -9.14 -10.32 35.25
CA LEU A 166 -8.01 -11.24 35.46
C LEU A 166 -8.47 -12.70 35.53
N ALA A 167 -9.60 -12.98 36.20
CA ALA A 167 -10.17 -14.32 36.25
C ALA A 167 -10.63 -14.78 34.85
N ARG A 168 -11.23 -13.89 34.06
CA ARG A 168 -11.64 -14.19 32.68
C ARG A 168 -10.43 -14.45 31.78
N LEU A 169 -9.41 -13.59 31.82
CA LEU A 169 -8.14 -13.77 31.10
C LEU A 169 -7.48 -15.11 31.46
N GLY A 170 -7.47 -15.48 32.74
CA GLY A 170 -6.94 -16.76 33.20
C GLY A 170 -7.68 -17.96 32.63
N GLN A 171 -9.01 -17.90 32.50
CA GLN A 171 -9.80 -18.95 31.85
C GLN A 171 -9.47 -19.08 30.36
N VAL A 172 -9.33 -17.96 29.66
CA VAL A 172 -9.00 -17.92 28.22
C VAL A 172 -7.60 -18.50 27.98
N LEU A 173 -6.62 -18.10 28.79
CA LEU A 173 -5.26 -18.65 28.76
C LEU A 173 -5.22 -20.16 29.05
N ALA A 174 -6.06 -20.63 29.99
CA ALA A 174 -6.14 -22.05 30.33
C ALA A 174 -6.80 -22.90 29.23
N ASP A 175 -7.77 -22.38 28.48
CA ASP A 175 -8.32 -23.05 27.29
C ASP A 175 -7.26 -23.16 26.20
N GLY A 176 -6.45 -22.11 26.02
CA GLY A 176 -5.30 -22.10 25.11
C GLY A 176 -5.68 -22.08 23.62
N ARG A 177 -6.96 -22.24 23.28
CA ARG A 177 -7.47 -22.18 21.91
C ARG A 177 -7.75 -20.76 21.46
N PHE A 178 -7.54 -20.51 20.17
CA PHE A 178 -7.83 -19.20 19.56
C PHE A 178 -9.30 -18.78 19.69
N GLU A 179 -10.22 -19.75 19.72
CA GLU A 179 -11.68 -19.51 19.80
C GLU A 179 -12.07 -18.83 21.12
N ALA A 180 -11.48 -19.27 22.25
CA ALA A 180 -11.73 -18.67 23.55
C ALA A 180 -11.24 -17.22 23.61
N TYR A 181 -10.12 -16.94 22.96
CA TYR A 181 -9.58 -15.59 22.84
C TYR A 181 -10.45 -14.69 21.96
N ARG A 182 -10.90 -15.18 20.80
CA ARG A 182 -11.88 -14.48 19.94
C ARG A 182 -13.12 -14.11 20.73
N ASP A 183 -13.68 -15.05 21.49
CA ASP A 183 -14.91 -14.82 22.26
C ASP A 183 -14.67 -13.76 23.35
N TYR A 184 -13.50 -13.75 23.99
CA TYR A 184 -13.09 -12.69 24.91
C TYR A 184 -12.95 -11.30 24.25
N LEU A 185 -12.41 -11.22 23.04
CA LEU A 185 -12.32 -9.94 22.31
C LEU A 185 -13.71 -9.38 21.97
N LEU A 186 -14.65 -10.25 21.59
CA LEU A 186 -16.04 -9.86 21.34
C LEU A 186 -16.71 -9.35 22.62
N GLU A 187 -16.45 -9.97 23.77
CA GLU A 187 -16.96 -9.54 25.07
C GLU A 187 -16.41 -8.17 25.52
N THR A 188 -15.15 -7.85 25.19
CA THR A 188 -14.42 -6.69 25.73
C THR A 188 -14.33 -5.49 24.79
N SER A 189 -14.68 -5.63 23.51
CA SER A 189 -14.60 -4.53 22.55
C SER A 189 -15.54 -3.36 22.93
N ASP A 190 -14.93 -2.19 23.12
CA ASP A 190 -15.53 -1.06 23.83
C ASP A 190 -16.79 -0.49 23.16
N THR A 191 -17.80 -0.19 23.98
CA THR A 191 -19.20 0.04 23.59
C THR A 191 -19.53 1.46 23.11
N VAL A 192 -18.55 2.38 23.12
CA VAL A 192 -18.81 3.82 23.07
C VAL A 192 -19.08 4.35 21.65
N VAL A 193 -18.65 3.66 20.60
CA VAL A 193 -18.79 4.15 19.21
C VAL A 193 -19.76 3.34 18.35
N SER A 194 -20.11 2.10 18.72
CA SER A 194 -20.53 1.14 17.69
C SER A 194 -21.81 0.31 17.95
N GLY A 195 -22.42 0.33 19.13
CA GLY A 195 -23.76 -0.26 19.37
C GLY A 195 -23.90 -1.78 19.09
N ALA A 196 -25.10 -2.34 19.30
CA ALA A 196 -25.35 -3.79 19.16
C ALA A 196 -25.14 -4.32 17.73
N ASP A 197 -25.41 -3.49 16.72
CA ASP A 197 -25.25 -3.87 15.31
C ASP A 197 -23.78 -4.16 14.95
N TYR A 198 -22.84 -3.38 15.50
CA TYR A 198 -21.42 -3.59 15.23
C TYR A 198 -20.88 -4.85 15.88
N GLN A 199 -21.30 -5.15 17.10
CA GLN A 199 -20.91 -6.40 17.77
C GLN A 199 -21.40 -7.61 16.99
N THR A 200 -22.61 -7.53 16.44
CA THR A 200 -23.16 -8.58 15.57
C THR A 200 -22.31 -8.73 14.30
N ALA A 201 -22.01 -7.63 13.62
CA ALA A 201 -21.18 -7.63 12.41
C ALA A 201 -19.73 -8.12 12.67
N LEU A 202 -19.17 -7.79 13.84
CA LEU A 202 -17.84 -8.22 14.26
C LEU A 202 -17.82 -9.72 14.55
N ALA A 203 -18.84 -10.24 15.23
CA ALA A 203 -19.01 -11.68 15.45
C ALA A 203 -19.17 -12.43 14.13
N GLU A 204 -19.94 -11.88 13.18
CA GLU A 204 -20.06 -12.43 11.83
C GLU A 204 -18.71 -12.46 11.09
N ALA A 205 -17.92 -11.38 11.17
CA ALA A 205 -16.59 -11.31 10.57
C ALA A 205 -15.67 -12.41 11.11
N TRP A 206 -15.59 -12.53 12.43
CA TRP A 206 -14.76 -13.53 13.09
C TRP A 206 -15.23 -14.96 12.84
N ALA A 207 -16.53 -15.19 12.60
CA ALA A 207 -17.06 -16.50 12.21
C ALA A 207 -16.62 -16.94 10.80
N MET A 208 -16.17 -16.01 9.94
CA MET A 208 -15.65 -16.33 8.60
C MET A 208 -14.18 -16.76 8.62
N VAL A 209 -13.45 -16.40 9.69
CA VAL A 209 -12.02 -16.73 9.84
C VAL A 209 -11.88 -18.24 10.02
N PRO A 210 -11.01 -18.92 9.24
CA PRO A 210 -10.73 -20.34 9.43
C PRO A 210 -10.28 -20.65 10.85
N THR A 211 -10.79 -21.74 11.41
CA THR A 211 -10.35 -22.22 12.74
C THR A 211 -8.94 -22.79 12.69
N GLU A 212 -8.37 -23.00 13.86
CA GLU A 212 -7.02 -23.52 14.09
C GLU A 212 -6.73 -24.83 13.31
N ASP A 213 -7.71 -25.72 13.24
CA ASP A 213 -7.63 -26.98 12.50
C ASP A 213 -7.54 -26.82 10.97
N GLN A 214 -7.95 -25.67 10.44
CA GLN A 214 -8.07 -25.45 9.00
C GLN A 214 -6.87 -24.70 8.39
N GLN A 215 -6.19 -23.82 9.13
CA GLN A 215 -4.98 -23.11 8.66
C GLN A 215 -4.04 -22.66 9.80
N ALA A 216 -3.41 -23.60 10.52
CA ALA A 216 -2.57 -23.31 11.68
C ALA A 216 -1.36 -22.36 11.46
N ALA A 217 -0.88 -22.16 10.23
CA ALA A 217 0.38 -21.43 9.98
C ALA A 217 0.30 -19.91 10.24
N TRP A 218 -0.83 -19.25 9.96
CA TRP A 218 -0.96 -17.80 10.17
C TRP A 218 -1.09 -17.44 11.66
N LEU A 219 -1.54 -18.37 12.50
CA LEU A 219 -1.67 -18.18 13.96
C LEU A 219 -0.32 -17.98 14.66
N TYR A 220 0.80 -18.23 13.98
CA TYR A 220 2.15 -17.99 14.51
C TYR A 220 2.80 -16.72 13.95
N ASP A 221 2.14 -16.00 13.03
CA ASP A 221 2.63 -14.73 12.48
C ASP A 221 1.96 -13.56 13.21
N SER A 222 2.74 -12.78 13.95
CA SER A 222 2.24 -11.67 14.77
C SER A 222 1.57 -10.57 13.93
N SER A 223 2.10 -10.31 12.75
CA SER A 223 1.50 -9.36 11.81
C SER A 223 0.21 -9.92 11.24
N ALA A 224 0.16 -11.21 10.92
CA ALA A 224 -1.06 -11.86 10.42
C ALA A 224 -2.23 -11.68 11.38
N TYR A 225 -1.97 -11.83 12.68
CA TYR A 225 -2.97 -11.61 13.71
C TYR A 225 -3.47 -10.15 13.74
N VAL A 226 -2.56 -9.17 13.85
CA VAL A 226 -2.92 -7.74 13.91
C VAL A 226 -3.69 -7.32 12.65
N ASN A 227 -3.23 -7.76 11.48
CA ASN A 227 -3.87 -7.48 10.21
C ASN A 227 -5.25 -8.12 10.09
N LEU A 228 -5.41 -9.36 10.58
CA LEU A 228 -6.69 -10.05 10.60
C LEU A 228 -7.72 -9.32 11.48
N ARG A 229 -7.31 -8.88 12.67
CA ARG A 229 -8.15 -8.04 13.54
C ARG A 229 -8.55 -6.75 12.83
N GLY A 230 -7.61 -6.10 12.15
CA GLY A 230 -7.90 -4.93 11.32
C GLY A 230 -8.93 -5.22 10.22
N LEU A 231 -8.86 -6.39 9.57
CA LEU A 231 -9.83 -6.79 8.55
C LEU A 231 -11.23 -7.06 9.13
N THR A 232 -11.33 -7.70 10.30
CA THR A 232 -12.63 -7.98 10.94
C THR A 232 -13.29 -6.69 11.42
N GLU A 233 -12.52 -5.76 11.99
CA GLU A 233 -13.00 -4.43 12.38
C GLU A 233 -13.43 -3.61 11.15
N GLN A 234 -12.66 -3.62 10.05
CA GLN A 234 -13.03 -2.97 8.80
C GLN A 234 -14.31 -3.56 8.20
N TYR A 235 -14.47 -4.89 8.24
CA TYR A 235 -15.69 -5.56 7.77
C TYR A 235 -16.89 -5.13 8.60
N ALA A 236 -16.79 -5.18 9.93
CA ALA A 236 -17.87 -4.80 10.84
C ALA A 236 -18.28 -3.34 10.62
N ALA A 237 -17.31 -2.43 10.51
CA ALA A 237 -17.57 -1.03 10.24
C ALA A 237 -18.22 -0.81 8.87
N ALA A 238 -17.79 -1.53 7.83
CA ALA A 238 -18.36 -1.45 6.48
C ALA A 238 -19.80 -1.97 6.42
N GLU A 239 -20.10 -3.05 7.15
CA GLU A 239 -21.42 -3.65 7.22
C GLU A 239 -22.42 -2.74 7.95
N VAL A 240 -22.04 -2.21 9.12
CA VAL A 240 -22.89 -1.26 9.85
C VAL A 240 -23.07 0.03 9.05
N SER A 241 -22.03 0.48 8.34
CA SER A 241 -22.13 1.65 7.46
C SER A 241 -23.17 1.43 6.35
N MET A 242 -23.16 0.26 5.73
CA MET A 242 -24.15 -0.13 4.71
C MET A 242 -25.56 -0.26 5.27
N ALA A 243 -25.72 -0.85 6.46
CA ALA A 243 -27.01 -1.05 7.11
C ALA A 243 -27.64 0.28 7.54
N ARG A 244 -26.85 1.18 8.15
CA ARG A 244 -27.32 2.49 8.62
C ARG A 244 -27.38 3.54 7.51
N GLY A 245 -26.64 3.34 6.42
CA GLY A 245 -26.56 4.29 5.32
C GLY A 245 -25.66 5.48 5.58
N TYR A 246 -24.70 5.37 6.51
CA TYR A 246 -23.74 6.41 6.89
C TYR A 246 -22.31 5.87 6.82
N ASP A 247 -21.33 6.70 6.46
CA ASP A 247 -19.91 6.31 6.42
C ASP A 247 -19.28 6.32 7.82
N LEU A 248 -19.34 5.20 8.54
CA LEU A 248 -18.77 5.10 9.89
C LEU A 248 -17.25 4.91 9.90
N LEU A 249 -16.65 4.53 8.76
CA LEU A 249 -15.21 4.26 8.69
C LEU A 249 -14.34 5.52 8.68
N ASN A 250 -14.90 6.64 8.22
CA ASN A 250 -14.18 7.92 8.19
C ASN A 250 -14.49 8.82 9.39
N GLY A 251 -15.19 8.31 10.40
CA GLY A 251 -15.57 9.08 11.59
C GLY A 251 -16.50 10.26 11.29
N THR A 252 -17.12 10.30 10.10
CA THR A 252 -18.04 11.35 9.69
C THR A 252 -19.39 10.75 9.35
N GLU A 253 -20.47 11.15 10.02
CA GLU A 253 -21.85 10.72 9.72
C GLU A 253 -22.37 11.32 8.40
N GLN A 254 -21.63 11.15 7.30
CA GLN A 254 -22.10 11.51 5.97
C GLN A 254 -22.98 10.40 5.41
N PRO A 255 -24.17 10.72 4.89
CA PRO A 255 -25.05 9.72 4.30
C PRO A 255 -24.41 9.16 3.02
N LEU A 256 -24.40 7.82 2.91
CA LEU A 256 -23.84 7.12 1.76
C LEU A 256 -24.65 7.40 0.50
N ARG A 257 -23.99 7.99 -0.50
CA ARG A 257 -24.53 8.15 -1.85
C ARG A 257 -24.65 6.79 -2.56
N SER A 258 -25.45 6.72 -3.62
CA SER A 258 -25.68 5.47 -4.37
C SER A 258 -24.39 4.79 -4.83
N GLN A 259 -23.40 5.56 -5.29
CA GLN A 259 -22.13 5.03 -5.76
C GLN A 259 -21.20 4.63 -4.60
N GLU A 260 -21.23 5.36 -3.48
CA GLU A 260 -20.49 4.97 -2.27
C GLU A 260 -21.02 3.64 -1.73
N ARG A 261 -22.35 3.44 -1.74
CA ARG A 261 -22.94 2.13 -1.38
C ARG A 261 -22.42 1.00 -2.27
N GLN A 262 -22.23 1.23 -3.57
CA GLN A 262 -21.63 0.22 -4.45
C GLN A 262 -20.17 -0.08 -4.07
N THR A 263 -19.38 0.95 -3.76
CA THR A 263 -18.00 0.76 -3.28
C THR A 263 -17.95 -0.03 -1.98
N PHE A 264 -18.87 0.24 -1.05
CA PHE A 264 -18.98 -0.52 0.20
C PHE A 264 -19.46 -1.97 -0.03
N GLN A 265 -20.35 -2.20 -1.00
CA GLN A 265 -20.74 -3.57 -1.41
C GLN A 265 -19.55 -4.34 -1.98
N ASP A 266 -18.79 -3.71 -2.87
CA ASP A 266 -17.58 -4.30 -3.47
C ASP A 266 -16.52 -4.57 -2.39
N LEU A 267 -16.35 -3.64 -1.43
CA LEU A 267 -15.48 -3.81 -0.26
C LEU A 267 -15.88 -5.01 0.60
N LEU A 268 -17.17 -5.15 0.93
CA LEU A 268 -17.64 -6.28 1.72
C LEU A 268 -17.39 -7.61 1.03
N LEU A 269 -17.48 -7.68 -0.31
CA LEU A 269 -17.14 -8.89 -1.07
C LEU A 269 -15.64 -9.22 -1.01
N GLU A 270 -14.78 -8.20 -1.13
CA GLU A 270 -13.32 -8.35 -0.98
C GLU A 270 -12.94 -8.82 0.42
N LEU A 271 -13.42 -8.11 1.46
CA LEU A 271 -13.15 -8.45 2.86
C LEU A 271 -13.65 -9.86 3.21
N ARG A 272 -14.84 -10.27 2.74
CA ARG A 272 -15.34 -11.65 2.94
C ARG A 272 -14.42 -12.69 2.33
N TYR A 273 -13.80 -12.40 1.19
CA TYR A 273 -12.86 -13.32 0.56
C TYR A 273 -11.54 -13.39 1.34
N GLU A 274 -11.01 -12.23 1.74
CA GLU A 274 -9.76 -12.14 2.51
C GLU A 274 -9.87 -12.81 3.88
N LEU A 275 -10.98 -12.59 4.60
CA LEU A 275 -11.25 -13.23 5.90
C LEU A 275 -11.30 -14.76 5.79
N LYS A 276 -11.82 -15.28 4.68
CA LYS A 276 -11.84 -16.73 4.41
C LYS A 276 -10.49 -17.30 3.95
N ASN A 277 -9.59 -16.44 3.46
CA ASN A 277 -8.28 -16.83 2.92
C ASN A 277 -7.16 -15.95 3.49
N PRO A 278 -7.00 -15.89 4.82
CA PRO A 278 -6.15 -14.89 5.48
C PRO A 278 -4.69 -14.99 5.02
N ALA A 279 -4.18 -16.21 4.82
CA ALA A 279 -2.80 -16.45 4.36
C ALA A 279 -2.43 -15.71 3.06
N SER A 280 -3.40 -15.27 2.26
CA SER A 280 -3.18 -14.53 1.02
C SER A 280 -2.99 -13.02 1.18
N SER A 281 -3.36 -12.42 2.31
CA SER A 281 -3.26 -10.96 2.50
C SER A 281 -2.74 -10.51 3.88
N VAL A 282 -2.86 -11.34 4.93
CA VAL A 282 -2.54 -10.89 6.29
C VAL A 282 -1.08 -11.09 6.70
N THR A 283 -0.37 -12.05 6.10
CA THR A 283 0.99 -12.40 6.54
C THR A 283 2.00 -11.28 6.27
N ALA A 284 3.01 -11.15 7.14
CA ALA A 284 4.09 -10.16 7.00
C ALA A 284 4.71 -10.23 5.60
N LEU A 285 4.90 -11.47 5.15
CA LEU A 285 5.53 -11.76 3.88
C LEU A 285 4.69 -11.33 2.68
N ALA A 286 3.39 -11.61 2.70
CA ALA A 286 2.47 -11.19 1.64
C ALA A 286 2.39 -9.67 1.54
N GLN A 287 2.30 -8.98 2.69
CA GLN A 287 2.24 -7.52 2.73
C GLN A 287 3.55 -6.88 2.27
N ALA A 288 4.70 -7.39 2.70
CA ALA A 288 6.00 -6.89 2.27
C ALA A 288 6.23 -7.08 0.78
N ALA A 289 5.77 -8.21 0.22
CA ALA A 289 5.81 -8.45 -1.22
C ALA A 289 4.92 -7.45 -1.98
N GLY A 290 3.69 -7.20 -1.51
CA GLY A 290 2.78 -6.21 -2.12
C GLY A 290 3.30 -4.77 -2.01
N ASN A 291 3.85 -4.40 -0.85
CA ASN A 291 4.45 -3.08 -0.63
C ASN A 291 5.71 -2.89 -1.47
N SER A 292 6.55 -3.92 -1.55
CA SER A 292 7.73 -3.92 -2.41
C SER A 292 7.38 -3.69 -3.86
N ASP A 293 6.35 -4.37 -4.34
CA ASP A 293 5.85 -4.19 -5.69
C ASP A 293 5.36 -2.76 -5.95
N ASN A 294 4.53 -2.23 -5.05
CA ASN A 294 4.00 -0.87 -5.16
C ASN A 294 5.12 0.19 -5.18
N VAL A 295 6.10 0.08 -4.28
CA VAL A 295 7.25 1.01 -4.22
C VAL A 295 8.13 0.88 -5.46
N ALA A 296 8.47 -0.35 -5.87
CA ALA A 296 9.25 -0.60 -7.07
C ALA A 296 8.56 -0.07 -8.33
N LYS A 297 7.24 -0.22 -8.43
CA LYS A 297 6.42 0.34 -9.52
C LYS A 297 6.51 1.86 -9.55
N GLN A 298 6.29 2.54 -8.43
CA GLN A 298 6.33 4.00 -8.36
C GLN A 298 7.71 4.56 -8.75
N LEU A 299 8.79 3.99 -8.20
CA LEU A 299 10.15 4.42 -8.53
C LEU A 299 10.49 4.14 -10.00
N SER A 300 10.11 2.97 -10.52
CA SER A 300 10.31 2.64 -11.93
C SER A 300 9.56 3.59 -12.86
N LEU A 301 8.32 3.96 -12.52
CA LEU A 301 7.55 4.94 -13.29
C LEU A 301 8.22 6.31 -13.31
N ILE A 302 8.80 6.77 -12.19
CA ILE A 302 9.54 8.04 -12.14
C ILE A 302 10.76 7.97 -13.09
N ILE A 303 11.55 6.90 -13.02
CA ILE A 303 12.72 6.70 -13.89
C ILE A 303 12.32 6.68 -15.37
N LEU A 304 11.26 5.94 -15.71
CA LEU A 304 10.70 5.87 -17.05
C LEU A 304 10.25 7.25 -17.55
N CYS A 305 9.47 7.97 -16.73
CA CYS A 305 8.97 9.29 -17.07
C CYS A 305 10.12 10.27 -17.32
N VAL A 306 11.08 10.36 -16.41
CA VAL A 306 12.24 11.27 -16.55
C VAL A 306 13.05 10.92 -17.81
N GLY A 307 13.36 9.64 -18.03
CA GLY A 307 14.12 9.19 -19.19
C GLY A 307 13.43 9.54 -20.52
N ILE A 308 12.11 9.34 -20.58
CA ILE A 308 11.29 9.65 -21.76
C ILE A 308 11.16 11.16 -21.98
N LEU A 309 10.95 11.94 -20.92
CA LEU A 309 10.85 13.40 -21.00
C LEU A 309 12.15 14.01 -21.53
N ILE A 310 13.31 13.52 -21.10
CA ILE A 310 14.61 13.95 -21.62
C ILE A 310 14.80 13.51 -23.09
N ALA A 311 14.44 12.27 -23.41
CA ALA A 311 14.56 11.74 -24.77
C ALA A 311 13.65 12.48 -25.78
N ALA A 312 12.40 12.75 -25.40
CA ALA A 312 11.42 13.49 -26.20
C ALA A 312 11.68 15.01 -26.21
N GLY A 313 12.22 15.57 -25.12
CA GLY A 313 12.60 16.99 -25.05
C GLY A 313 13.78 17.33 -25.97
N SER A 314 14.76 16.43 -26.08
CA SER A 314 15.96 16.57 -26.94
C SER A 314 15.73 16.32 -28.44
N PHE A 315 14.47 16.21 -28.85
CA PHE A 315 14.10 15.65 -30.12
C PHE A 315 14.13 16.63 -31.29
N VAL A 316 13.70 17.88 -31.05
CA VAL A 316 13.61 18.93 -32.08
C VAL A 316 14.90 19.73 -32.15
N SER A 317 15.53 19.93 -31.01
CA SER A 317 16.78 20.66 -30.90
C SER A 317 17.96 19.98 -31.58
N GLN A 318 18.11 18.65 -31.45
CA GLN A 318 19.18 17.93 -32.15
C GLN A 318 19.04 18.02 -33.66
N GLU A 319 17.82 18.07 -34.18
CA GLU A 319 17.55 18.23 -35.61
C GLU A 319 17.87 19.64 -36.11
N MET A 320 17.70 20.66 -35.24
CA MET A 320 18.09 22.04 -35.53
C MET A 320 19.60 22.27 -35.40
N GLU A 321 20.25 21.67 -34.38
CA GLU A 321 21.70 21.77 -34.14
C GLU A 321 22.52 21.06 -35.23
N THR A 322 22.09 19.88 -35.68
CA THR A 322 22.81 19.10 -36.71
C THR A 322 22.56 19.58 -38.13
N GLY A 323 21.66 20.54 -38.35
CA GLY A 323 21.27 20.99 -39.70
C GLY A 323 20.54 19.94 -40.53
N SER A 324 20.21 18.79 -39.93
CA SER A 324 19.48 17.67 -40.55
C SER A 324 18.17 18.14 -41.20
N ILE A 325 17.49 19.11 -40.61
CA ILE A 325 16.28 19.71 -41.18
C ILE A 325 16.51 20.31 -42.58
N LYS A 326 17.65 20.98 -42.80
CA LYS A 326 18.00 21.56 -44.11
C LYS A 326 18.24 20.48 -45.17
N SER A 327 18.84 19.35 -44.76
CA SER A 327 19.00 18.15 -45.60
C SER A 327 17.67 17.44 -45.86
N LEU A 328 16.78 17.35 -44.85
CA LEU A 328 15.46 16.73 -44.99
C LEU A 328 14.51 17.53 -45.88
N ILE A 329 14.65 18.86 -45.94
CA ILE A 329 13.89 19.74 -46.86
C ILE A 329 14.17 19.40 -48.33
N ILE A 330 15.39 18.94 -48.66
CA ILE A 330 15.76 18.53 -50.02
C ILE A 330 15.20 17.13 -50.36
N SER A 331 14.87 16.32 -49.34
CA SER A 331 14.31 14.99 -49.55
C SER A 331 12.80 15.04 -49.88
N PRO A 332 12.29 14.24 -50.83
CA PRO A 332 10.87 14.24 -51.21
C PRO A 332 10.02 13.46 -50.19
N THR A 333 10.09 13.81 -48.90
CA THR A 333 9.25 13.24 -47.84
C THR A 333 8.43 14.31 -47.15
N ARG A 334 7.12 14.07 -47.04
CA ARG A 334 6.21 14.99 -46.33
C ARG A 334 6.58 15.05 -44.84
N ARG A 335 6.70 16.26 -44.27
CA ARG A 335 7.12 16.53 -42.88
C ARG A 335 6.38 15.71 -41.82
N TYR A 336 5.06 15.51 -41.97
CA TYR A 336 4.27 14.71 -41.04
C TYR A 336 4.71 13.24 -40.94
N LYS A 337 5.28 12.66 -42.01
CA LYS A 337 5.78 11.27 -41.99
C LYS A 337 7.02 11.13 -41.11
N ILE A 338 7.83 12.19 -41.04
CA ILE A 338 9.01 12.25 -40.18
C ILE A 338 8.53 12.34 -38.74
N TYR A 339 7.64 13.29 -38.41
CA TYR A 339 7.06 13.43 -37.07
C TYR A 339 6.44 12.13 -36.57
N LEU A 340 5.63 11.44 -37.39
CA LEU A 340 4.99 10.18 -37.00
C LEU A 340 5.99 9.02 -36.81
N ALA A 341 7.02 8.90 -37.65
CA ALA A 341 8.05 7.87 -37.48
C ALA A 341 8.80 8.04 -36.15
N LYS A 342 9.03 9.30 -35.81
CA LYS A 342 9.67 9.78 -34.59
C LYS A 342 8.78 9.56 -33.34
N LEU A 343 7.51 9.92 -33.42
CA LEU A 343 6.53 9.63 -32.37
C LEU A 343 6.44 8.12 -32.12
N GLY A 344 6.32 7.33 -33.19
CA GLY A 344 6.24 5.88 -33.11
C GLY A 344 7.49 5.27 -32.48
N SER A 345 8.70 5.77 -32.78
CA SER A 345 9.92 5.22 -32.19
C SER A 345 9.98 5.50 -30.69
N LEU A 346 9.60 6.69 -30.24
CA LEU A 346 9.49 7.01 -28.81
C LEU A 346 8.45 6.15 -28.10
N LEU A 347 7.26 5.97 -28.68
CA LEU A 347 6.23 5.09 -28.13
C LEU A 347 6.70 3.64 -28.03
N LEU A 348 7.41 3.13 -29.04
CA LEU A 348 7.95 1.78 -28.99
C LEU A 348 9.03 1.63 -27.90
N ILE A 349 9.92 2.62 -27.74
CA ILE A 349 10.94 2.60 -26.67
C ILE A 349 10.26 2.62 -25.31
N ALA A 350 9.30 3.51 -25.12
CA ALA A 350 8.44 3.59 -23.95
C ALA A 350 7.80 2.24 -23.63
N LEU A 351 7.23 1.57 -24.63
CA LEU A 351 6.58 0.26 -24.47
C LEU A 351 7.59 -0.81 -24.06
N LEU A 352 8.75 -0.88 -24.71
CA LEU A 352 9.78 -1.86 -24.37
C LEU A 352 10.35 -1.63 -22.97
N LEU A 353 10.59 -0.39 -22.56
CA LEU A 353 11.08 -0.07 -21.23
C LEU A 353 10.02 -0.36 -20.15
N ALA A 354 8.74 -0.09 -20.43
CA ALA A 354 7.64 -0.43 -19.53
C ALA A 354 7.50 -1.96 -19.38
N ALA A 355 7.57 -2.71 -20.49
CA ALA A 355 7.55 -4.17 -20.47
C ALA A 355 8.77 -4.76 -19.75
N PHE A 356 9.95 -4.17 -19.96
CA PHE A 356 11.18 -4.54 -19.25
C PHE A 356 11.08 -4.29 -17.75
N SER A 357 10.61 -3.11 -17.34
CA SER A 357 10.38 -2.76 -15.94
C SER A 357 9.39 -3.71 -15.28
N TRP A 358 8.28 -4.02 -15.96
CA TRP A 358 7.32 -5.02 -15.50
C TRP A 358 8.00 -6.37 -15.28
N LEU A 359 8.79 -6.85 -16.24
CA LEU A 359 9.46 -8.15 -16.18
C LEU A 359 10.52 -8.21 -15.07
N VAL A 360 11.32 -7.16 -14.87
CA VAL A 360 12.31 -7.11 -13.78
C VAL A 360 11.61 -7.15 -12.42
N ARG A 361 10.60 -6.31 -12.20
CA ARG A 361 9.82 -6.27 -10.95
C ARG A 361 9.20 -7.63 -10.62
N LEU A 362 8.62 -8.23 -11.64
CA LEU A 362 8.03 -9.56 -11.63
C LEU A 362 9.04 -10.65 -11.20
N LEU A 363 10.25 -10.64 -11.79
CA LEU A 363 11.33 -11.56 -11.42
C LEU A 363 11.88 -11.28 -10.02
N SER A 364 12.05 -10.01 -9.64
CA SER A 364 12.55 -9.63 -8.32
C SER A 364 11.64 -10.15 -7.22
N LEU A 365 10.32 -10.02 -7.37
CA LEU A 365 9.37 -10.57 -6.40
C LEU A 365 9.47 -12.09 -6.31
N ARG A 366 9.54 -12.78 -7.46
CA ARG A 366 9.65 -14.24 -7.51
C ARG A 366 10.93 -14.76 -6.84
N ILE A 367 12.06 -14.08 -7.06
CA ILE A 367 13.37 -14.48 -6.52
C ILE A 367 13.45 -14.21 -5.01
N VAL A 368 12.93 -13.08 -4.54
CA VAL A 368 13.09 -12.65 -3.14
C VAL A 368 11.99 -13.20 -2.21
N PHE A 369 10.75 -13.25 -2.69
CA PHE A 369 9.60 -13.70 -1.90
C PHE A 369 9.14 -15.12 -2.23
N GLY A 370 9.63 -15.70 -3.34
CA GLY A 370 9.32 -17.09 -3.71
C GLY A 370 7.95 -17.22 -4.37
N SER A 371 6.96 -17.80 -3.68
CA SER A 371 5.63 -17.99 -4.26
C SER A 371 4.85 -16.68 -4.35
N LEU A 372 4.30 -16.38 -5.53
CA LEU A 372 3.41 -15.23 -5.73
C LEU A 372 1.93 -15.59 -5.54
N SER A 373 1.63 -16.81 -5.08
CA SER A 373 0.27 -17.24 -4.73
C SER A 373 -0.34 -16.40 -3.60
N GLY A 374 0.50 -15.89 -2.69
CA GLY A 374 0.12 -14.95 -1.64
C GLY A 374 0.01 -13.49 -2.10
N LEU A 375 0.02 -13.21 -3.41
CA LEU A 375 -0.22 -11.87 -3.97
C LEU A 375 -1.48 -11.81 -4.83
N THR A 376 -2.35 -12.82 -4.70
CA THR A 376 -3.60 -12.89 -5.43
C THR A 376 -4.39 -11.60 -5.22
N GLN A 377 -4.78 -10.95 -6.32
CA GLN A 377 -5.50 -9.68 -6.26
C GLN A 377 -6.99 -9.96 -6.32
N VAL A 378 -7.71 -9.40 -5.36
CA VAL A 378 -9.15 -9.58 -5.18
C VAL A 378 -9.80 -8.24 -5.45
N ILE A 379 -10.64 -8.18 -6.48
CA ILE A 379 -11.27 -6.94 -6.93
C ILE A 379 -12.78 -7.16 -6.97
N GLY A 380 -13.49 -6.44 -6.11
CA GLY A 380 -14.93 -6.27 -6.19
C GLY A 380 -15.27 -5.24 -7.26
N HIS A 381 -16.15 -5.60 -8.18
CA HIS A 381 -16.64 -4.66 -9.18
C HIS A 381 -18.12 -4.89 -9.47
N ASN A 382 -18.95 -3.89 -9.19
CA ASN A 382 -20.40 -3.91 -9.44
C ASN A 382 -21.11 -5.13 -8.80
N GLY A 383 -20.75 -5.46 -7.56
CA GLY A 383 -21.32 -6.59 -6.82
C GLY A 383 -20.82 -7.96 -7.27
N SER A 384 -19.78 -8.02 -8.11
CA SER A 384 -19.14 -9.27 -8.54
C SER A 384 -17.68 -9.31 -8.10
N LEU A 385 -17.29 -10.40 -7.46
CA LEU A 385 -15.92 -10.63 -7.02
C LEU A 385 -15.07 -11.24 -8.14
N HIS A 386 -13.95 -10.63 -8.45
CA HIS A 386 -12.98 -11.14 -9.41
C HIS A 386 -11.65 -11.42 -8.71
N VAL A 387 -11.22 -12.69 -8.73
CA VAL A 387 -9.96 -13.14 -8.14
C VAL A 387 -8.96 -13.38 -9.25
N TRP A 388 -7.91 -12.55 -9.31
CA TRP A 388 -6.92 -12.56 -10.38
C TRP A 388 -5.59 -13.08 -9.86
N ASN A 389 -4.95 -13.95 -10.65
CA ASN A 389 -3.56 -14.30 -10.38
C ASN A 389 -2.69 -13.04 -10.50
N TYR A 390 -1.73 -12.91 -9.60
CA TYR A 390 -0.88 -11.72 -9.52
C TYR A 390 -0.25 -11.31 -10.86
N TRP A 391 0.25 -12.27 -11.64
CA TRP A 391 0.87 -11.97 -12.94
C TRP A 391 -0.11 -11.38 -13.96
N GLN A 392 -1.37 -11.84 -13.95
CA GLN A 392 -2.41 -11.34 -14.86
C GLN A 392 -2.76 -9.90 -14.51
N TYR A 393 -2.95 -9.64 -13.22
CA TYR A 393 -3.15 -8.30 -12.68
C TYR A 393 -1.98 -7.38 -13.03
N ALA A 394 -0.75 -7.79 -12.71
CA ALA A 394 0.45 -6.98 -12.94
C ALA A 394 0.67 -6.66 -14.43
N ALA A 395 0.32 -7.59 -15.33
CA ALA A 395 0.40 -7.37 -16.77
C ALA A 395 -0.62 -6.32 -17.24
N LEU A 396 -1.87 -6.42 -16.81
CA LEU A 396 -2.90 -5.43 -17.16
C LEU A 396 -2.57 -4.06 -16.58
N ASP A 397 -2.09 -4.03 -15.33
CA ASP A 397 -1.61 -2.84 -14.66
C ASP A 397 -0.47 -2.15 -15.45
N ALA A 398 0.48 -2.92 -15.96
CA ALA A 398 1.56 -2.39 -16.80
C ALA A 398 1.04 -1.80 -18.12
N VAL A 399 0.03 -2.43 -18.74
CA VAL A 399 -0.60 -1.91 -19.97
C VAL A 399 -1.32 -0.58 -19.69
N LEU A 400 -2.05 -0.50 -18.58
CA LEU A 400 -2.73 0.75 -18.18
C LEU A 400 -1.73 1.85 -17.86
N GLY A 401 -0.63 1.53 -17.15
CA GLY A 401 0.45 2.49 -16.89
C GLY A 401 1.15 2.97 -18.17
N TYR A 402 1.26 2.13 -19.20
CA TYR A 402 1.78 2.54 -20.50
C TYR A 402 0.89 3.57 -21.19
N LEU A 403 -0.44 3.52 -21.04
CA LEU A 403 -1.34 4.53 -21.60
C LEU A 403 -1.06 5.92 -21.01
N THR A 404 -0.87 5.99 -19.69
CA THR A 404 -0.48 7.23 -18.98
C THR A 404 0.83 7.78 -19.56
N LEU A 405 1.82 6.90 -19.70
CA LEU A 405 3.15 7.25 -20.19
C LEU A 405 3.15 7.67 -21.67
N ALA A 406 2.27 7.11 -22.50
CA ALA A 406 2.06 7.56 -23.89
C ALA A 406 1.56 9.01 -23.97
N VAL A 407 0.66 9.42 -23.07
CA VAL A 407 0.19 10.82 -23.03
C VAL A 407 1.32 11.76 -22.61
N ILE A 408 2.18 11.33 -21.68
CA ILE A 408 3.39 12.08 -21.30
C ILE A 408 4.33 12.25 -22.51
N VAL A 409 4.49 11.23 -23.35
CA VAL A 409 5.23 11.33 -24.63
C VAL A 409 4.62 12.40 -25.53
N PHE A 410 3.29 12.44 -25.67
CA PHE A 410 2.61 13.44 -26.49
C PHE A 410 2.85 14.85 -25.97
N PHE A 411 2.75 15.03 -24.64
CA PHE A 411 3.02 16.30 -23.98
C PHE A 411 4.46 16.76 -24.22
N ALA A 412 5.42 15.87 -24.00
CA ALA A 412 6.84 16.18 -24.18
C ALA A 412 7.18 16.59 -25.62
N LEU A 413 6.62 15.88 -26.60
CA LEU A 413 6.82 16.18 -28.02
C LEU A 413 6.13 17.49 -28.44
N ALA A 414 4.94 17.77 -27.94
CA ALA A 414 4.26 19.04 -28.20
C ALA A 414 5.11 20.22 -27.69
N ILE A 415 5.61 20.15 -26.46
CA ILE A 415 6.48 21.20 -25.89
C ILE A 415 7.82 21.29 -26.63
N SER A 416 8.44 20.16 -26.99
CA SER A 416 9.71 20.14 -27.75
C SER A 416 9.58 20.83 -29.11
N THR A 417 8.50 20.54 -29.86
CA THR A 417 8.23 21.14 -31.18
C THR A 417 7.83 22.60 -31.13
N VAL A 418 7.20 23.05 -30.05
CA VAL A 418 6.83 24.46 -29.85
C VAL A 418 8.04 25.29 -29.43
N THR A 419 8.84 24.80 -28.48
CA THR A 419 9.94 25.56 -27.87
C THR A 419 11.23 25.53 -28.68
N ARG A 420 11.47 24.46 -29.46
CA ARG A 420 12.66 24.30 -30.33
C ARG A 420 14.01 24.43 -29.62
N ARG A 421 14.04 24.36 -28.28
CA ARG A 421 15.24 24.47 -27.44
C ARG A 421 15.27 23.32 -26.44
N THR A 422 16.32 22.49 -26.44
CA THR A 422 16.41 21.30 -25.58
C THR A 422 16.16 21.63 -24.12
N ALA A 423 16.89 22.62 -23.60
CA ALA A 423 16.88 22.96 -22.18
C ALA A 423 15.49 23.43 -21.73
N VAL A 424 14.83 24.25 -22.55
CA VAL A 424 13.49 24.76 -22.27
C VAL A 424 12.45 23.64 -22.38
N ALA A 425 12.55 22.80 -23.40
CA ALA A 425 11.63 21.69 -23.60
C ALA A 425 11.67 20.68 -22.43
N VAL A 426 12.87 20.26 -22.07
CA VAL A 426 13.10 19.33 -20.96
C VAL A 426 12.69 19.98 -19.63
N GLY A 427 13.09 21.23 -19.38
CA GLY A 427 12.75 21.96 -18.17
C GLY A 427 11.23 22.15 -17.97
N LEU A 428 10.51 22.57 -19.02
CA LEU A 428 9.05 22.76 -18.96
C LEU A 428 8.28 21.45 -18.81
N THR A 429 8.77 20.36 -19.41
CA THR A 429 8.05 19.08 -19.35
C THR A 429 8.26 18.38 -18.01
N LEU A 430 9.49 18.39 -17.48
CA LEU A 430 9.78 17.93 -16.12
C LEU A 430 9.08 18.81 -15.09
N GLY A 431 9.22 20.13 -15.21
CA GLY A 431 8.57 21.10 -14.32
C GLY A 431 7.05 21.01 -14.38
N GLY A 432 6.47 20.76 -15.55
CA GLY A 432 5.03 20.53 -15.71
C GLY A 432 4.58 19.23 -15.04
N TYR A 433 5.29 18.13 -15.26
CA TYR A 433 4.95 16.84 -14.65
C TYR A 433 5.03 16.88 -13.12
N PHE A 434 6.18 17.28 -12.56
CA PHE A 434 6.36 17.35 -11.11
C PHE A 434 5.57 18.50 -10.49
N GLY A 435 5.46 19.63 -11.17
CA GLY A 435 4.67 20.77 -10.71
C GLY A 435 3.19 20.41 -10.56
N LEU A 436 2.63 19.61 -11.48
CA LEU A 436 1.26 19.10 -11.37
C LEU A 436 1.10 18.13 -10.19
N MET A 437 2.09 17.28 -9.89
CA MET A 437 2.06 16.42 -8.69
C MET A 437 2.06 17.25 -7.39
N VAL A 438 2.91 18.28 -7.29
CA VAL A 438 2.92 19.18 -6.12
C VAL A 438 1.61 19.96 -6.01
N THR A 439 1.08 20.42 -7.15
CA THR A 439 -0.20 21.14 -7.21
C THR A 439 -1.34 20.26 -6.70
N GLU A 440 -1.37 18.98 -7.07
CA GLU A 440 -2.35 18.01 -6.55
C GLU A 440 -2.30 17.93 -5.02
N SER A 441 -1.11 17.70 -4.46
CA SER A 441 -0.92 17.60 -3.01
C SER A 441 -1.33 18.90 -2.29
N VAL A 442 -1.01 20.06 -2.85
CA VAL A 442 -1.36 21.35 -2.24
C VAL A 442 -2.87 21.57 -2.30
N LEU A 443 -3.51 21.43 -3.46
CA LEU A 443 -4.95 21.67 -3.61
C LEU A 443 -5.80 20.72 -2.74
N ALA A 444 -5.25 19.56 -2.36
CA ALA A 444 -6.00 18.53 -1.62
C ALA A 444 -6.33 19.05 -0.22
N ASN A 445 -5.41 19.83 0.33
CA ASN A 445 -5.52 20.45 1.64
C ASN A 445 -6.45 21.68 1.65
N TYR A 446 -6.71 22.32 0.50
CA TYR A 446 -7.53 23.55 0.42
C TYR A 446 -9.01 23.30 0.06
N GLY A 447 -9.44 22.05 -0.08
CA GLY A 447 -10.85 21.71 -0.31
C GLY A 447 -11.41 22.12 -1.68
N TRP A 448 -10.57 22.49 -2.65
CA TRP A 448 -10.95 22.88 -4.01
C TRP A 448 -11.26 21.67 -4.90
N LYS A 449 -12.10 20.76 -4.39
CA LYS A 449 -12.34 19.42 -4.95
C LYS A 449 -12.68 19.52 -6.45
N GLU A 450 -13.64 20.34 -6.85
CA GLU A 450 -14.11 20.42 -8.24
C GLU A 450 -13.04 20.84 -9.27
N ALA A 451 -12.04 21.64 -8.89
CA ALA A 451 -11.00 22.09 -9.82
C ALA A 451 -10.06 20.94 -10.24
N PHE A 452 -9.86 19.95 -9.37
CA PHE A 452 -9.02 18.81 -9.66
C PHE A 452 -9.54 17.91 -10.78
N ARG A 453 -10.86 17.86 -11.00
CA ARG A 453 -11.47 17.04 -12.08
C ARG A 453 -10.89 17.37 -13.45
N PHE A 454 -10.39 18.60 -13.62
CA PHE A 454 -9.87 19.11 -14.88
C PHE A 454 -8.34 19.10 -14.97
N LEU A 455 -7.63 18.70 -13.90
CA LEU A 455 -6.18 18.55 -13.95
C LEU A 455 -5.80 17.34 -14.83
N PRO A 456 -4.84 17.49 -15.76
CA PRO A 456 -4.49 16.41 -16.69
C PRO A 456 -4.05 15.12 -16.00
N LEU A 457 -3.16 15.22 -15.02
CA LEU A 457 -2.65 14.05 -14.28
C LEU A 457 -3.76 13.29 -13.55
N MET A 458 -4.82 13.98 -13.12
CA MET A 458 -5.90 13.33 -12.38
C MET A 458 -6.57 12.30 -13.25
N ASN A 459 -6.79 12.60 -14.52
CA ASN A 459 -7.46 11.72 -15.47
C ASN A 459 -6.56 10.64 -16.09
N LEU A 460 -5.26 10.63 -15.77
CA LEU A 460 -4.29 9.74 -16.42
C LEU A 460 -4.04 8.43 -15.68
N ASP A 461 -4.40 8.34 -14.40
CA ASP A 461 -4.26 7.09 -13.66
C ASP A 461 -5.44 6.13 -13.93
N PHE A 462 -5.31 5.32 -14.99
CA PHE A 462 -6.30 4.29 -15.33
C PHE A 462 -6.17 3.04 -14.48
N SER A 463 -4.96 2.77 -13.97
CA SER A 463 -4.67 1.62 -13.12
C SER A 463 -5.52 1.67 -11.86
N THR A 464 -5.46 2.78 -11.11
CA THR A 464 -6.26 2.93 -9.88
C THR A 464 -7.76 3.10 -10.14
N ARG A 465 -8.20 3.35 -11.37
CA ARG A 465 -9.63 3.44 -11.70
C ARG A 465 -10.26 2.13 -12.11
N LEU A 466 -9.51 1.30 -12.83
CA LEU A 466 -10.00 0.06 -13.42
C LEU A 466 -9.64 -1.16 -12.57
N LEU A 467 -8.53 -1.08 -11.83
CA LEU A 467 -7.96 -2.21 -11.10
C LEU A 467 -7.84 -1.97 -9.60
N SER A 468 -8.32 -0.84 -9.07
CA SER A 468 -8.31 -0.66 -7.62
C SER A 468 -9.28 -1.60 -6.94
N SER A 469 -8.80 -2.30 -5.91
CA SER A 469 -9.67 -2.94 -4.94
C SER A 469 -10.34 -1.87 -4.08
N ALA A 470 -11.57 -2.13 -3.66
CA ALA A 470 -12.30 -1.28 -2.75
C ALA A 470 -11.56 -1.13 -1.40
N SER A 471 -10.85 -2.18 -0.96
CA SER A 471 -9.92 -2.14 0.18
C SER A 471 -8.82 -1.09 -0.02
N ARG A 472 -8.16 -1.06 -1.17
CA ARG A 472 -7.12 -0.08 -1.51
C ARG A 472 -7.68 1.34 -1.59
N LEU A 473 -8.88 1.51 -2.16
CA LEU A 473 -9.55 2.80 -2.19
C LEU A 473 -9.89 3.32 -0.79
N MET A 474 -10.21 2.43 0.14
CA MET A 474 -10.51 2.77 1.52
C MET A 474 -9.24 3.09 2.33
N THR A 475 -8.19 2.30 2.22
CA THR A 475 -6.88 2.61 2.83
C THR A 475 -6.38 3.99 2.36
N LEU A 476 -6.53 4.29 1.06
CA LEU A 476 -6.16 5.60 0.52
C LEU A 476 -7.00 6.74 1.13
N LYS A 477 -8.26 6.53 1.50
CA LYS A 477 -9.11 7.54 2.18
C LYS A 477 -8.66 7.80 3.63
N GLN A 478 -8.12 6.79 4.31
CA GLN A 478 -7.66 6.92 5.70
C GLN A 478 -6.29 7.61 5.80
N PHE A 479 -5.37 7.30 4.90
CA PHE A 479 -4.02 7.87 4.91
C PHE A 479 -3.88 9.20 4.18
N ALA A 480 -4.72 9.42 3.16
CA ALA A 480 -4.75 10.67 2.45
C ALA A 480 -6.10 11.33 2.71
N SER A 481 -6.11 12.47 3.38
CA SER A 481 -7.20 13.45 3.36
C SER A 481 -7.41 14.03 1.94
N THR A 482 -7.04 13.29 0.90
CA THR A 482 -7.23 13.68 -0.47
C THR A 482 -8.72 13.55 -0.78
N PRO A 483 -9.36 14.64 -1.23
CA PRO A 483 -10.72 14.54 -1.71
C PRO A 483 -10.74 13.61 -2.92
N GLN A 484 -11.21 12.38 -2.73
CA GLN A 484 -11.44 11.50 -3.86
C GLN A 484 -12.45 12.18 -4.79
N LEU A 485 -11.93 12.59 -5.95
CA LEU A 485 -12.78 13.00 -7.02
C LEU A 485 -13.30 11.74 -7.65
N ASN A 486 -14.58 11.56 -7.42
CA ASN A 486 -15.36 10.56 -8.11
C ASN A 486 -15.46 11.02 -9.58
N ILE A 487 -14.45 10.65 -10.37
CA ILE A 487 -14.34 10.89 -11.80
C ILE A 487 -14.64 9.58 -12.49
N SER A 488 -15.71 9.53 -13.29
CA SER A 488 -16.06 8.32 -14.03
C SER A 488 -14.96 7.91 -15.00
N VAL A 489 -14.78 6.60 -15.19
CA VAL A 489 -13.84 6.04 -16.18
C VAL A 489 -14.13 6.60 -17.57
N GLY A 490 -15.42 6.72 -17.94
CA GLY A 490 -15.83 7.29 -19.23
C GLY A 490 -15.42 8.75 -19.40
N PHE A 491 -15.57 9.57 -18.37
CA PHE A 491 -15.10 10.95 -18.40
C PHE A 491 -13.58 11.03 -18.57
N SER A 492 -12.81 10.29 -17.76
CA SER A 492 -11.35 10.29 -17.85
C SER A 492 -10.87 9.78 -19.20
N ALA A 493 -11.48 8.72 -19.76
CA ALA A 493 -11.16 8.22 -21.09
C ALA A 493 -11.42 9.28 -22.16
N LEU A 494 -12.57 9.95 -22.14
CA LEU A 494 -12.89 11.02 -23.08
C LEU A 494 -11.93 12.21 -22.94
N TYR A 495 -11.66 12.63 -21.71
CA TYR A 495 -10.73 13.72 -21.41
C TYR A 495 -9.34 13.42 -21.97
N VAL A 496 -8.81 12.21 -21.71
CA VAL A 496 -7.50 11.79 -22.18
C VAL A 496 -7.46 11.68 -23.70
N LEU A 497 -8.53 11.19 -24.35
CA LEU A 497 -8.62 11.16 -25.81
C LEU A 497 -8.57 12.58 -26.42
N ILE A 498 -9.33 13.51 -25.85
CA ILE A 498 -9.33 14.92 -26.28
C ILE A 498 -7.94 15.54 -26.06
N LEU A 499 -7.37 15.36 -24.87
CA LEU A 499 -6.04 15.88 -24.52
C LEU A 499 -4.96 15.32 -25.46
N ALA A 500 -4.95 14.01 -25.69
CA ALA A 500 -4.01 13.37 -26.61
C ALA A 500 -4.18 13.91 -28.04
N GLY A 501 -5.41 14.06 -28.51
CA GLY A 501 -5.73 14.65 -29.81
C GLY A 501 -5.19 16.08 -29.96
N LEU A 502 -5.40 16.92 -28.94
CA LEU A 502 -4.89 18.30 -28.91
C LEU A 502 -3.35 18.34 -28.89
N LEU A 503 -2.70 17.54 -28.04
CA LEU A 503 -1.23 17.50 -27.96
C LEU A 503 -0.60 17.02 -29.27
N LEU A 504 -1.15 15.98 -29.88
CA LEU A 504 -0.71 15.49 -31.18
C LEU A 504 -0.94 16.53 -32.28
N TRP A 505 -2.07 17.23 -32.26
CA TRP A 505 -2.36 18.29 -33.21
C TRP A 505 -1.39 19.47 -33.06
N ILE A 506 -1.16 19.97 -31.85
CA ILE A 506 -0.20 21.03 -31.55
C ILE A 506 1.21 20.65 -32.02
N GLY A 507 1.65 19.43 -31.67
CA GLY A 507 2.97 18.94 -32.05
C GLY A 507 3.14 18.80 -33.56
N LEU A 508 2.14 18.23 -34.24
CA LEU A 508 2.15 18.03 -35.69
C LEU A 508 2.07 19.35 -36.45
N ASP A 509 1.23 20.29 -36.01
CA ASP A 509 1.06 21.60 -36.63
C ASP A 509 2.33 22.46 -36.50
N SER A 510 2.88 22.55 -35.28
CA SER A 510 4.12 23.29 -35.02
C SER A 510 5.31 22.72 -35.79
N PHE A 511 5.36 21.39 -35.99
CA PHE A 511 6.41 20.75 -36.78
C PHE A 511 6.22 20.93 -38.29
N CYS A 512 4.98 20.94 -38.80
CA CYS A 512 4.72 20.96 -40.23
C CYS A 512 4.65 22.38 -40.83
N ARG A 513 3.96 23.32 -40.15
CA ARG A 513 3.62 24.63 -40.73
C ARG A 513 4.61 25.74 -40.42
N ARG A 514 5.26 25.70 -39.26
CA ARG A 514 6.23 26.75 -38.93
C ARG A 514 7.51 26.52 -39.71
N ASP A 515 7.91 27.51 -40.49
CA ASP A 515 9.19 27.52 -41.17
C ASP A 515 10.35 27.32 -40.17
N ILE A 516 11.39 26.66 -40.65
CA ILE A 516 12.54 26.22 -39.86
C ILE A 516 13.77 26.96 -40.35
#